data_AF-A0A1B7P6Q9-F1
#
_entry.id   AF-A0A1B7P6Q9-F1
#
_cell.length_a   1.000
_cell.length_b   1.000
_cell.length_c   1.000
_cell.angle_alpha   90.00
_cell.angle_beta   90.00
_cell.angle_gamma   90.00
#
_symmetry.space_group_name_H-M   'P 1'
#
loop_
_entity.id
_entity.type
_entity.pdbx_description
1 polymer ?
#
loop_
_entity_poly.entity_id
_entity_poly.type
_entity_poly.pdbx_seq_one_letter_code
_entity_poly.pdbx_strand_id
1 'polypeptide(L)'
;MAASLQHAQPVLAAATTAGFRESGIQSLRCLNDTEAYPIVAVRSSGLALESIIGSHQRHIGNETEENIAKSVVSEDYLRMLLAVANERFNANATRRERFWAKLQEFSTGRPGDVSSRRPGWEDPEVRRQRKREEGLKRSKAVREAKSAQMEIDTPLDATGQVEEG
;
A
#
# COMPACT_ATOMS: atom_id res chain seq x y z
N MET A 1 -9.57 4.49 -17.25
CA MET A 1 -10.19 3.19 -17.57
C MET A 1 -9.06 2.20 -17.78
N ALA A 2 -9.21 0.94 -17.37
CA ALA A 2 -8.21 -0.10 -17.60
C ALA A 2 -8.83 -1.27 -18.39
N ALA A 3 -8.00 -2.02 -19.10
CA ALA A 3 -8.43 -3.12 -19.98
C ALA A 3 -9.02 -4.32 -19.21
N SER A 4 -8.58 -4.55 -17.98
CA SER A 4 -9.14 -5.55 -17.07
C SER A 4 -8.81 -5.21 -15.63
N LEU A 5 -9.32 -6.00 -14.67
CA LEU A 5 -9.02 -5.83 -13.26
C LEU A 5 -7.52 -5.91 -12.95
N GLN A 6 -6.78 -6.81 -13.64
CA GLN A 6 -5.33 -6.94 -13.48
C GLN A 6 -4.60 -5.65 -13.91
N HIS A 7 -5.04 -5.02 -14.99
CA HIS A 7 -4.49 -3.75 -15.46
C HIS A 7 -4.84 -2.55 -14.57
N ALA A 8 -5.89 -2.66 -13.74
CA ALA A 8 -6.27 -1.62 -12.78
C ALA A 8 -5.39 -1.63 -11.51
N GLN A 9 -4.81 -2.78 -11.15
CA GLN A 9 -4.02 -2.94 -9.91
C GLN A 9 -2.78 -2.04 -9.87
N PRO A 10 -1.95 -1.92 -10.93
CA PRO A 10 -0.80 -1.01 -10.94
C PRO A 10 -1.21 0.45 -10.73
N VAL A 11 -2.35 0.87 -11.29
CA VAL A 11 -2.88 2.24 -11.15
C VAL A 11 -3.29 2.51 -9.71
N LEU A 12 -4.00 1.57 -9.07
CA LEU A 12 -4.41 1.68 -7.67
C LEU A 12 -3.21 1.68 -6.71
N ALA A 13 -2.21 0.83 -6.98
CA ALA A 13 -0.97 0.77 -6.20
C ALA A 13 -0.17 2.07 -6.32
N ALA A 14 -0.06 2.61 -7.53
CA ALA A 14 0.60 3.91 -7.78
C ALA A 14 -0.13 5.04 -7.03
N ALA A 15 -1.46 5.08 -7.12
CA ALA A 15 -2.28 6.09 -6.46
C ALA A 15 -2.11 6.05 -4.93
N THR A 16 -2.18 4.85 -4.34
CA THR A 16 -2.01 4.66 -2.89
C THR A 16 -0.61 5.07 -2.42
N THR A 17 0.43 4.66 -3.16
CA THR A 17 1.84 4.99 -2.85
C THR A 17 2.11 6.50 -2.98
N ALA A 18 1.44 7.17 -3.92
CA ALA A 18 1.57 8.61 -4.13
C ALA A 18 0.74 9.46 -3.14
N GLY A 19 -0.09 8.83 -2.30
CA GLY A 19 -0.87 9.51 -1.26
C GLY A 19 -2.33 9.82 -1.63
N PHE A 20 -2.84 9.28 -2.73
CA PHE A 20 -4.26 9.36 -3.11
C PHE A 20 -5.06 8.22 -2.46
N ARG A 21 -5.24 8.28 -1.13
CA ARG A 21 -5.77 7.16 -0.32
C ARG A 21 -7.25 6.84 -0.58
N GLU A 22 -8.01 7.81 -1.07
CA GLU A 22 -9.43 7.66 -1.44
C GLU A 22 -9.64 7.16 -2.88
N SER A 23 -8.56 6.65 -3.49
CA SER A 23 -8.63 6.07 -4.84
C SER A 23 -9.22 4.67 -4.81
N GLY A 24 -9.99 4.32 -5.83
CA GLY A 24 -10.66 3.03 -5.88
C GLY A 24 -11.32 2.74 -7.23
N ILE A 25 -11.83 1.52 -7.38
CA ILE A 25 -12.61 1.13 -8.56
C ILE A 25 -14.04 1.64 -8.37
N GLN A 26 -14.59 2.32 -9.39
CA GLN A 26 -15.89 2.97 -9.31
C GLN A 26 -17.08 1.98 -9.46
N SER A 27 -16.86 0.84 -10.12
CA SER A 27 -17.92 -0.13 -10.39
C SER A 27 -17.48 -1.55 -10.03
N LEU A 28 -18.32 -2.26 -9.28
CA LEU A 28 -18.09 -3.64 -8.87
C LEU A 28 -18.42 -4.67 -9.95
N ARG A 29 -19.00 -4.27 -11.09
CA ARG A 29 -19.35 -5.20 -12.19
C ARG A 29 -18.14 -6.00 -12.69
N CYS A 30 -16.96 -5.41 -12.63
CA CYS A 30 -15.69 -6.04 -13.00
C CYS A 30 -15.22 -7.19 -12.08
N LEU A 31 -15.93 -7.47 -10.98
CA LEU A 31 -15.67 -8.65 -10.15
C LEU A 31 -16.34 -9.91 -10.69
N ASN A 32 -17.46 -9.76 -11.40
CA ASN A 32 -18.26 -10.89 -11.90
C ASN A 32 -18.11 -11.08 -13.42
N ASP A 33 -17.62 -10.06 -14.12
CA ASP A 33 -17.44 -10.05 -15.57
C ASP A 33 -15.97 -9.76 -15.89
N THR A 34 -15.29 -10.75 -16.47
CA THR A 34 -13.88 -10.66 -16.85
C THR A 34 -13.64 -9.73 -18.05
N GLU A 35 -14.68 -9.46 -18.85
CA GLU A 35 -14.63 -8.57 -20.02
C GLU A 35 -15.01 -7.12 -19.67
N ALA A 36 -15.36 -6.84 -18.42
CA ALA A 36 -15.69 -5.50 -17.99
C ALA A 36 -14.44 -4.62 -17.89
N TYR A 37 -14.56 -3.38 -18.40
CA TYR A 37 -13.52 -2.37 -18.33
C TYR A 37 -13.61 -1.56 -17.02
N PRO A 38 -12.80 -1.84 -15.99
CA PRO A 38 -12.88 -1.10 -14.73
C PRO A 38 -12.47 0.36 -14.90
N ILE A 39 -13.21 1.23 -14.21
CA ILE A 39 -12.87 2.64 -14.05
C ILE A 39 -12.21 2.82 -12.68
N VAL A 40 -10.95 3.24 -12.69
CA VAL A 40 -10.21 3.62 -11.47
C VAL A 40 -10.37 5.12 -11.26
N ALA A 41 -10.95 5.50 -10.13
CA ALA A 41 -11.04 6.88 -9.67
C ALA A 41 -9.85 7.20 -8.77
N VAL A 42 -9.03 8.18 -9.16
CA VAL A 42 -7.90 8.69 -8.35
C VAL A 42 -8.33 9.99 -7.69
N ARG A 43 -8.37 10.05 -6.36
CA ARG A 43 -8.94 11.17 -5.59
C ARG A 43 -7.92 11.82 -4.67
N SER A 44 -7.81 13.15 -4.77
CA SER A 44 -6.97 13.98 -3.89
C SER A 44 -7.65 14.17 -2.53
N SER A 45 -7.37 13.26 -1.60
CA SER A 45 -7.88 13.32 -0.23
C SER A 45 -7.20 14.43 0.58
N GLY A 46 -7.99 15.19 1.34
CA GLY A 46 -7.49 16.15 2.34
C GLY A 46 -6.82 17.41 1.79
N LEU A 47 -7.03 17.74 0.52
CA LEU A 47 -6.51 18.98 -0.10
C LEU A 47 -7.61 19.96 -0.53
N ALA A 48 -8.88 19.59 -0.39
CA ALA A 48 -10.00 20.48 -0.67
C ALA A 48 -10.05 21.61 0.36
N LEU A 49 -10.16 22.86 -0.10
CA LEU A 49 -10.39 24.04 0.74
C LEU A 49 -11.76 24.60 0.37
N GLU A 50 -12.65 24.65 1.36
CA GLU A 50 -13.99 25.23 1.23
C GLU A 50 -14.17 26.24 2.35
N SER A 51 -14.53 27.48 2.00
CA SER A 51 -14.82 28.55 2.96
C SER A 51 -15.86 29.49 2.37
N ILE A 52 -16.83 29.89 3.18
CA ILE A 52 -17.78 30.94 2.82
C ILE A 52 -17.04 32.28 2.90
N ILE A 53 -17.01 33.03 1.79
CA ILE A 53 -16.36 34.36 1.71
C ILE A 53 -17.34 35.49 1.45
N GLY A 54 -18.57 35.18 1.06
CA GLY A 54 -19.60 36.16 0.79
C GLY A 54 -20.97 35.52 0.62
N SER A 55 -21.97 36.37 0.52
CA SER A 55 -23.34 35.99 0.23
C SER A 55 -23.94 36.93 -0.81
N HIS A 56 -24.79 36.39 -1.68
CA HIS A 56 -25.63 37.22 -2.54
C HIS A 56 -26.93 37.56 -1.81
N GLN A 57 -27.23 38.85 -1.70
CA GLN A 57 -28.53 39.30 -1.21
C GLN A 57 -29.45 39.53 -2.41
N ARG A 58 -30.51 38.73 -2.51
CA ARG A 58 -31.59 38.99 -3.47
C ARG A 58 -32.59 39.94 -2.82
N HIS A 59 -32.80 41.12 -3.40
CA HIS A 59 -33.87 42.02 -2.97
C HIS A 59 -35.22 41.32 -3.17
N ILE A 60 -36.04 41.29 -2.12
CA ILE A 60 -37.44 40.83 -2.19
C ILE A 60 -38.27 42.09 -2.47
N GLY A 61 -38.31 42.51 -3.73
CA GLY A 61 -39.04 43.70 -4.17
C GLY A 61 -38.97 43.85 -5.69
N ASN A 62 -40.00 44.46 -6.30
CA ASN A 62 -40.16 44.64 -7.76
C ASN A 62 -39.27 45.75 -8.35
N GLU A 63 -38.24 46.18 -7.63
CA GLU A 63 -37.34 47.22 -8.12
C GLU A 63 -36.07 46.56 -8.65
N THR A 64 -35.70 46.97 -9.86
CA THR A 64 -34.55 46.54 -10.65
C THR A 64 -33.24 46.90 -9.95
N GLU A 65 -32.97 46.32 -8.79
CA GLU A 65 -31.74 46.54 -8.05
C GLU A 65 -30.80 45.36 -8.24
N GLU A 66 -29.57 45.72 -8.62
CA GLU A 66 -28.50 44.83 -9.02
C GLU A 66 -28.19 43.79 -7.94
N ASN A 67 -27.77 42.61 -8.35
CA ASN A 67 -27.47 41.50 -7.45
C ASN A 67 -26.23 41.83 -6.61
N ILE A 68 -26.42 42.45 -5.43
CA ILE A 68 -25.31 42.90 -4.58
C ILE A 68 -24.63 41.69 -3.90
N ALA A 69 -23.41 41.39 -4.34
CA ALA A 69 -22.52 40.46 -3.65
C ALA A 69 -21.92 41.14 -2.41
N LYS A 70 -22.20 40.61 -1.23
CA LYS A 70 -21.65 41.11 0.04
C LYS A 70 -20.53 40.19 0.52
N SER A 71 -19.31 40.74 0.65
CA SER A 71 -18.22 40.03 1.32
C SER A 71 -18.52 39.92 2.82
N VAL A 72 -18.26 38.75 3.40
CA VAL A 72 -18.35 38.52 4.85
C VAL A 72 -16.97 38.43 5.52
N VAL A 73 -15.90 38.57 4.74
CA VAL A 73 -14.51 38.45 5.22
C VAL A 73 -13.69 39.67 4.84
N SER A 74 -12.67 39.96 5.66
CA SER A 74 -11.65 40.97 5.38
C SER A 74 -10.72 40.54 4.25
N GLU A 75 -10.02 41.50 3.64
CA GLU A 75 -9.00 41.22 2.62
C GLU A 75 -7.84 40.37 3.16
N ASP A 76 -7.38 40.61 4.40
CA ASP A 76 -6.30 39.82 5.00
C ASP A 76 -6.67 38.35 5.17
N TYR A 77 -7.93 38.07 5.52
CA TYR A 77 -8.45 36.71 5.55
C TYR A 77 -8.49 36.07 4.15
N LEU A 78 -8.86 36.81 3.10
CA LEU A 78 -8.79 36.31 1.73
C LEU A 78 -7.35 35.98 1.31
N ARG A 79 -6.38 36.84 1.66
CA ARG A 79 -4.95 36.57 1.40
C ARG A 79 -4.49 35.30 2.11
N MET A 80 -4.91 35.09 3.35
CA MET A 80 -4.63 33.86 4.10
C MET A 80 -5.22 32.63 3.41
N LEU A 81 -6.51 32.68 3.02
CA LEU A 81 -7.15 31.57 2.30
C LEU A 81 -6.42 31.25 0.99
N LEU A 82 -6.02 32.28 0.24
CA LEU A 82 -5.26 32.13 -1.00
C LEU A 82 -3.90 31.45 -0.75
N ALA A 83 -3.18 31.87 0.29
CA ALA A 83 -1.91 31.25 0.67
C ALA A 83 -2.08 29.76 0.99
N VAL A 84 -3.09 29.39 1.79
CA VAL A 84 -3.40 28.00 2.12
C VAL A 84 -3.83 27.21 0.87
N ALA A 85 -4.64 27.79 -0.01
CA ALA A 85 -5.04 27.17 -1.26
C ALA A 85 -3.82 26.84 -2.14
N ASN A 86 -2.90 27.80 -2.30
CA ASN A 86 -1.68 27.64 -3.07
C ASN A 86 -0.78 26.53 -2.50
N GLU A 87 -0.63 26.46 -1.18
CA GLU A 87 0.09 25.36 -0.52
C GLU A 87 -0.53 24.00 -0.85
N ARG A 88 -1.86 23.89 -0.79
CA ARG A 88 -2.59 22.66 -1.12
C ARG A 88 -2.45 22.29 -2.60
N PHE A 89 -2.44 23.27 -3.51
CA PHE A 89 -2.17 23.04 -4.93
C PHE A 89 -0.75 22.50 -5.15
N ASN A 90 0.25 23.07 -4.49
CA ASN A 90 1.64 22.59 -4.56
C ASN A 90 1.76 21.16 -4.04
N ALA A 91 1.16 20.87 -2.88
CA ALA A 91 1.11 19.51 -2.33
C ALA A 91 0.43 18.53 -3.30
N ASN A 92 -0.65 18.93 -3.97
CA ASN A 92 -1.32 18.11 -4.99
C ASN A 92 -0.41 17.86 -6.20
N ALA A 93 0.31 18.88 -6.66
CA ALA A 93 1.26 18.77 -7.77
C ALA A 93 2.36 17.75 -7.46
N THR A 94 2.96 17.82 -6.28
CA THR A 94 3.97 16.84 -5.83
C THR A 94 3.39 15.43 -5.73
N ARG A 95 2.14 15.26 -5.28
CA ARG A 95 1.47 13.94 -5.28
C ARG A 95 1.26 13.42 -6.70
N ARG A 96 0.85 14.28 -7.64
CA ARG A 96 0.65 13.92 -9.05
C ARG A 96 1.96 13.49 -9.72
N GLU A 97 3.07 14.17 -9.45
CA GLU A 97 4.40 13.78 -9.95
C GLU A 97 4.82 12.42 -9.40
N ARG A 98 4.68 12.20 -8.08
CA ARG A 98 4.94 10.90 -7.45
C ARG A 98 4.07 9.79 -8.05
N PHE A 99 2.80 10.08 -8.31
CA PHE A 99 1.89 9.14 -8.95
C PHE A 99 2.37 8.75 -10.34
N TRP A 100 2.76 9.73 -11.16
CA TRP A 100 3.27 9.46 -12.50
C TRP A 100 4.54 8.60 -12.48
N ALA A 101 5.49 8.91 -11.60
CA ALA A 101 6.70 8.12 -11.43
C ALA A 101 6.39 6.67 -11.00
N LYS A 102 5.50 6.48 -10.03
CA LYS A 102 5.10 5.14 -9.55
C LYS A 102 4.28 4.37 -10.59
N LEU A 103 3.42 5.05 -11.33
CA LEU A 103 2.63 4.43 -12.38
C LEU A 103 3.54 3.91 -13.50
N GLN A 104 4.55 4.68 -13.90
CA GLN A 104 5.55 4.21 -14.86
C GLN A 104 6.32 3.02 -14.31
N GLU A 105 6.80 3.07 -13.06
CA GLU A 105 7.57 1.98 -12.49
C GLU A 105 6.75 0.68 -12.38
N PHE A 106 5.47 0.77 -12.04
CA PHE A 106 4.58 -0.41 -11.93
C PHE A 106 4.04 -0.90 -13.27
N SER A 107 3.90 -0.01 -14.26
CA SER A 107 3.45 -0.41 -15.61
C SER A 107 4.57 -1.02 -16.46
N THR A 108 5.83 -0.67 -16.20
CA THR A 108 7.00 -1.19 -16.92
C THR A 108 7.66 -2.39 -16.24
N GLY A 109 7.34 -2.64 -14.96
CA GLY A 109 7.79 -3.83 -14.25
C GLY A 109 7.11 -5.08 -14.78
N ARG A 110 7.90 -6.13 -15.08
CA ARG A 110 7.34 -7.45 -15.43
C ARG A 110 6.44 -7.94 -14.28
N PRO A 111 5.32 -8.64 -14.57
CA PRO A 111 4.49 -9.26 -13.55
C PRO A 111 5.32 -10.34 -12.82
N GLY A 112 5.86 -9.98 -11.66
CA GLY A 112 6.86 -10.74 -10.90
C GLY A 112 7.89 -9.86 -10.18
N ASP A 113 8.10 -8.63 -10.65
CA ASP A 113 9.22 -7.77 -10.23
C ASP A 113 8.98 -6.96 -8.94
N VAL A 114 7.75 -7.00 -8.38
CA VAL A 114 7.40 -6.27 -7.15
C VAL A 114 8.17 -6.82 -5.93
N SER A 115 8.59 -8.09 -5.99
CA SER A 115 9.45 -8.72 -4.98
C SER A 115 10.94 -8.38 -5.14
N SER A 116 11.42 -8.20 -6.38
CA SER A 116 12.84 -8.04 -6.72
C SER A 116 13.36 -6.60 -6.63
N ARG A 117 12.48 -5.61 -6.39
CA ARG A 117 12.88 -4.19 -6.30
C ARG A 117 13.26 -3.70 -4.90
N ARG A 118 13.16 -4.52 -3.86
CA ARG A 118 13.91 -4.25 -2.63
C ARG A 118 15.34 -4.73 -2.86
N PRO A 119 16.37 -3.86 -2.86
CA PRO A 119 17.76 -4.30 -2.96
C PRO A 119 18.01 -5.29 -1.82
N GLY A 120 18.21 -6.57 -2.16
CA GLY A 120 18.48 -7.64 -1.19
C GLY A 120 17.30 -8.57 -0.82
N TRP A 121 16.13 -8.48 -1.47
CA TRP A 121 15.05 -9.46 -1.24
C TRP A 121 15.18 -10.65 -2.20
N GLU A 122 15.56 -11.81 -1.65
CA GLU A 122 15.69 -13.08 -2.39
C GLU A 122 14.36 -13.46 -3.08
N ASP A 123 14.45 -14.03 -4.29
CA ASP A 123 13.31 -14.58 -5.02
C ASP A 123 12.51 -15.54 -4.09
N PRO A 124 11.17 -15.44 -4.04
CA PRO A 124 10.32 -16.33 -3.24
C PRO A 124 10.64 -17.82 -3.40
N GLU A 125 11.06 -18.25 -4.59
CA GLU A 125 11.43 -19.64 -4.86
C GLU A 125 12.80 -20.01 -4.27
N VAL A 126 13.78 -19.11 -4.42
CA VAL A 126 15.12 -19.24 -3.82
C VAL A 126 15.02 -19.28 -2.30
N ARG A 127 14.18 -18.41 -1.70
CA ARG A 127 13.91 -18.41 -0.25
C ARG A 127 13.28 -19.73 0.20
N ARG A 128 12.38 -20.31 -0.61
CA ARG A 128 11.70 -21.57 -0.30
C ARG A 128 12.66 -22.75 -0.36
N GLN A 129 13.56 -22.77 -1.35
CA GLN A 129 14.61 -23.79 -1.47
C GLN A 129 15.60 -23.72 -0.31
N ARG A 130 16.13 -22.53 0.00
CA ARG A 130 17.05 -22.34 1.13
C ARG A 130 16.45 -22.80 2.46
N LYS A 131 15.19 -22.44 2.75
CA LYS A 131 14.51 -22.90 3.96
C LYS A 131 14.30 -24.41 4.03
N ARG A 132 14.09 -25.09 2.89
CA ARG A 132 14.02 -26.57 2.87
C ARG A 132 15.38 -27.19 3.18
N GLU A 133 16.45 -26.66 2.61
CA GLU A 133 17.80 -27.18 2.83
C GLU A 133 18.28 -26.96 4.26
N GLU A 134 18.05 -25.77 4.83
CA GLU A 134 18.33 -25.47 6.23
C GLU A 134 17.49 -26.33 7.18
N GLY A 135 16.21 -26.54 6.86
CA GLY A 135 15.32 -27.42 7.62
C GLY A 135 15.77 -28.88 7.58
N LEU A 136 16.20 -29.38 6.41
CA LEU A 136 16.69 -30.74 6.25
C LEU A 136 18.00 -30.98 7.02
N LYS A 137 18.91 -30.00 7.03
CA LYS A 137 20.16 -30.06 7.80
C LYS A 137 19.90 -30.06 9.32
N ARG A 138 18.99 -29.21 9.80
CA ARG A 138 18.57 -29.22 11.22
C ARG A 138 17.93 -30.54 11.62
N SER A 139 17.07 -31.11 10.77
CA SER A 139 16.43 -32.41 11.03
C SER A 139 17.44 -33.55 11.14
N LYS A 140 18.45 -33.59 10.24
CA LYS A 140 19.54 -34.58 10.30
C LYS A 140 20.36 -34.46 11.60
N ALA A 141 20.79 -33.25 11.96
CA ALA A 141 21.56 -33.02 13.18
C ALA A 141 20.79 -33.40 14.46
N VAL A 142 19.49 -33.10 14.52
CA VAL A 142 18.63 -33.51 15.64
C VAL A 142 18.48 -35.03 15.70
N ARG A 143 18.40 -35.71 14.55
CA ARG A 143 18.30 -37.18 14.50
C ARG A 143 19.61 -37.85 14.93
N GLU A 144 20.75 -37.31 14.51
CA GLU A 144 22.08 -37.79 14.89
C GLU A 144 22.37 -37.57 16.38
N ALA A 145 21.98 -36.41 16.93
CA ALA A 145 22.08 -36.15 18.36
C ALA A 145 21.21 -37.11 19.19
N LYS A 146 19.99 -37.42 18.70
CA LYS A 146 19.11 -38.41 19.34
C LYS A 146 19.64 -39.83 19.27
N SER A 147 20.26 -40.24 18.16
CA SER A 147 20.87 -41.58 18.06
C SER A 147 22.10 -41.71 18.96
N ALA A 148 22.92 -40.66 19.07
CA ALA A 148 24.08 -40.65 19.97
C ALA A 148 23.67 -40.69 21.45
N GLN A 149 22.56 -40.05 21.82
CA GLN A 149 21.99 -40.15 23.17
C GLN A 149 21.38 -41.53 23.47
N MET A 150 20.88 -42.24 22.46
CA MET A 150 20.35 -43.60 22.64
C MET A 150 21.46 -44.65 22.80
N GLU A 151 22.66 -44.43 22.26
CA GLU A 151 23.80 -45.35 22.45
C GLU A 151 24.45 -45.23 23.83
N ILE A 152 24.38 -44.06 24.47
CA ILE A 152 24.96 -43.79 25.80
C ILE A 152 24.12 -44.39 26.93
N ASP A 153 22.81 -44.59 26.72
CA ASP A 153 21.87 -45.04 27.77
C ASP A 153 21.66 -46.57 27.78
N THR A 154 22.59 -47.34 27.20
CA THR A 154 22.58 -48.81 27.30
C THR A 154 23.27 -49.22 28.61
N PRO A 155 22.57 -49.73 29.63
CA PRO A 155 23.21 -50.13 30.88
C PRO A 155 23.98 -51.44 30.66
N LEU A 156 25.31 -51.35 30.69
CA LEU A 156 26.19 -52.49 30.97
C LEU A 156 26.09 -52.81 32.46
N ASP A 157 25.15 -53.67 32.84
CA ASP A 157 25.18 -54.28 34.17
C ASP A 157 26.09 -55.52 34.11
N ALA A 158 27.25 -55.36 34.73
CA ALA A 158 28.35 -56.30 34.73
C ALA A 158 28.11 -57.41 35.76
N THR A 159 28.45 -58.62 35.33
CA THR A 159 28.59 -59.85 36.10
C THR A 159 29.34 -59.66 37.42
N GLY A 160 28.62 -59.80 38.54
CA GLY A 160 29.23 -59.99 39.86
C GLY A 160 29.60 -61.45 40.09
N GLN A 161 30.87 -61.80 39.89
CA GLN A 161 31.51 -62.93 40.56
C GLN A 161 32.68 -62.38 41.38
N VAL A 162 32.64 -62.57 42.69
CA VAL A 162 33.81 -62.48 43.55
C VAL A 162 33.71 -63.64 44.55
N GLU A 163 34.55 -64.65 44.34
CA GLU A 163 35.00 -65.60 45.36
C GLU A 163 35.99 -64.90 46.30
N GLU A 164 35.91 -65.21 47.59
CA GLU A 164 36.98 -65.73 48.47
C GLU A 164 36.75 -65.33 49.94
N GLY A 165 36.84 -66.33 50.84
CA GLY A 165 36.82 -66.17 52.29
C GLY A 165 36.23 -67.37 53.02
#